data_AF-A0A2S5R0H6-F1
#
_entry.id   AF-A0A2S5R0H6-F1
#
_cell.length_a   1.000
_cell.length_b   1.000
_cell.length_c   1.000
_cell.angle_alpha   90.00
_cell.angle_beta   90.00
_cell.angle_gamma   90.00
#
_symmetry.space_group_name_H-M   'P 1'
#
loop_
_entity.id
_entity.type
_entity.pdbx_description
1 polymer ?
#
loop_
_entity_poly.entity_id
_entity_poly.type
_entity_poly.pdbx_seq_one_letter_code
_entity_poly.pdbx_strand_id
1 'polypeptide(L)'
;MHTQRRFIKTLFAATLLAMATLSHAASVLDYLTDANGKYTGPTVEDNIALMDKDKNGFADASEVRAYLELINGKGYQSAVLDKFEASMRGTSCNTPFAKDFYVNN
;
A
#
# COMPACT_ATOMS: atom_id res chain seq x y z
N MET A 1 -33.85 -46.55 -1.91
CA MET A 1 -32.62 -46.27 -1.11
C MET A 1 -31.56 -45.42 -1.82
N HIS A 2 -31.47 -45.38 -3.16
CA HIS A 2 -30.47 -44.59 -3.88
C HIS A 2 -30.64 -43.06 -3.79
N THR A 3 -31.88 -42.55 -3.75
CA THR A 3 -32.18 -41.12 -3.71
C THR A 3 -31.77 -40.46 -2.39
N GLN A 4 -32.00 -41.14 -1.26
CA GLN A 4 -31.58 -40.71 0.08
C GLN A 4 -30.05 -40.60 0.20
N ARG A 5 -29.32 -41.56 -0.37
CA ARG A 5 -27.85 -41.57 -0.40
C ARG A 5 -27.25 -40.44 -1.25
N ARG A 6 -27.96 -39.99 -2.29
CA ARG A 6 -27.55 -38.84 -3.11
C ARG A 6 -27.80 -37.53 -2.38
N PHE A 7 -28.97 -37.38 -1.74
CA PHE A 7 -29.33 -36.21 -0.93
C PHE A 7 -28.37 -35.97 0.24
N ILE A 8 -28.00 -37.03 0.97
CA ILE A 8 -27.07 -36.91 2.11
C ILE A 8 -25.68 -36.47 1.64
N LYS A 9 -25.19 -36.98 0.49
CA LYS A 9 -23.90 -36.59 -0.06
C LYS A 9 -23.88 -35.14 -0.55
N THR A 10 -24.95 -34.69 -1.20
CA THR A 10 -25.05 -33.29 -1.63
C THR A 10 -25.16 -32.34 -0.45
N LEU A 11 -25.87 -32.74 0.62
CA LEU A 11 -25.96 -31.94 1.84
C LEU A 11 -24.61 -31.83 2.54
N PHE A 12 -23.87 -32.94 2.65
CA PHE A 12 -22.51 -32.97 3.22
C PHE A 12 -21.51 -32.16 2.40
N ALA A 13 -21.58 -32.22 1.07
CA ALA A 13 -20.72 -31.43 0.20
C ALA A 13 -21.02 -29.94 0.31
N ALA A 14 -22.29 -29.55 0.45
CA ALA A 14 -22.70 -28.16 0.62
C ALA A 14 -22.25 -27.58 1.97
N THR A 15 -22.34 -28.35 3.07
CA THR A 15 -21.82 -27.92 4.38
C THR A 15 -20.30 -27.84 4.42
N LEU A 16 -19.59 -28.75 3.75
CA LEU A 16 -18.12 -28.65 3.64
C LEU A 16 -17.70 -27.40 2.86
N LEU A 17 -18.44 -27.04 1.80
CA LEU A 17 -18.16 -25.87 0.97
C LEU A 17 -18.45 -24.56 1.72
N ALA A 18 -19.48 -24.52 2.55
CA ALA A 18 -19.82 -23.35 3.38
C ALA A 18 -18.82 -23.11 4.52
N MET A 19 -18.19 -24.15 5.07
CA MET A 19 -17.13 -23.98 6.09
C MET A 19 -15.83 -23.45 5.51
N ALA A 20 -15.57 -23.66 4.21
CA ALA A 20 -14.37 -23.17 3.54
C ALA A 20 -14.40 -21.66 3.25
N THR A 21 -15.56 -20.99 3.35
CA THR A 21 -15.72 -19.57 3.03
C THR A 21 -15.62 -18.63 4.23
N LEU A 22 -15.26 -19.13 5.43
CA LEU A 22 -14.86 -18.25 6.55
C LEU A 22 -13.39 -17.82 6.40
N SER A 23 -13.01 -17.28 5.25
CA SER A 23 -11.76 -16.54 5.10
C SER A 23 -12.00 -15.13 5.64
N HIS A 24 -11.53 -14.91 6.86
CA HIS A 24 -11.60 -13.65 7.59
C HIS A 24 -10.90 -12.54 6.78
N ALA A 25 -11.62 -11.47 6.43
CA ALA A 25 -11.02 -10.27 5.88
C ALA A 25 -10.31 -9.52 7.01
N ALA A 26 -9.10 -9.95 7.35
CA ALA A 26 -8.24 -9.22 8.29
C ALA A 26 -8.07 -7.79 7.74
N SER A 27 -8.53 -6.81 8.52
CA SER A 27 -8.33 -5.41 8.14
C SER A 27 -6.83 -5.09 8.21
N VAL A 28 -6.35 -4.15 7.37
CA VAL A 28 -4.95 -3.70 7.42
C VAL A 28 -4.57 -3.23 8.83
N LEU A 29 -5.53 -2.66 9.56
CA LEU A 29 -5.32 -2.25 10.95
C LEU A 29 -5.07 -3.45 11.87
N ASP A 30 -5.81 -4.55 11.71
CA ASP A 30 -5.62 -5.80 12.46
C ASP A 30 -4.27 -6.47 12.15
N TYR A 31 -3.78 -6.32 10.92
CA TYR A 31 -2.46 -6.82 10.53
C TYR A 31 -1.31 -6.00 11.15
N LEU A 32 -1.54 -4.70 11.31
CA LEU A 32 -0.54 -3.76 11.81
C LEU A 32 -0.59 -3.56 13.33
N THR A 33 -1.46 -4.30 14.05
CA THR A 33 -1.70 -4.11 15.47
C THR A 33 -1.63 -5.44 16.24
N ASP A 34 -1.02 -5.46 17.42
CA ASP A 34 -1.03 -6.64 18.30
C ASP A 34 -2.37 -6.84 19.02
N ALA A 35 -2.48 -7.95 19.76
CA ALA A 35 -3.66 -8.29 20.56
C ALA A 35 -4.01 -7.25 21.65
N ASN A 36 -3.10 -6.31 21.95
CA ASN A 36 -3.30 -5.24 22.93
C ASN A 36 -3.61 -3.89 22.27
N GLY A 37 -3.80 -3.84 20.94
CA GLY A 37 -4.08 -2.60 20.24
C GLY A 37 -2.83 -1.76 19.93
N LYS A 38 -1.61 -2.29 20.13
CA LYS A 38 -0.37 -1.58 19.84
C LYS A 38 0.07 -1.80 18.40
N TYR A 39 0.42 -0.72 17.70
CA TYR A 39 1.00 -0.82 16.36
C TYR A 39 2.31 -1.63 16.37
N THR A 40 2.34 -2.70 15.59
CA THR A 40 3.49 -3.61 15.42
C THR A 40 4.03 -3.62 13.99
N GLY A 41 3.43 -2.83 13.09
CA GLY A 41 3.97 -2.65 11.75
C GLY A 41 5.36 -2.01 11.76
N PRO A 42 6.08 -2.05 10.62
CA PRO A 42 7.37 -1.39 10.49
C PRO A 42 7.22 0.10 10.79
N THR A 43 8.22 0.65 11.50
CA THR A 43 8.24 2.08 11.80
C THR A 43 8.50 2.89 10.53
N VAL A 44 8.28 4.20 10.59
CA VAL A 44 8.60 5.07 9.44
C VAL A 44 10.11 5.06 9.21
N GLU A 45 10.88 5.03 10.29
CA GLU A 45 12.33 4.97 10.32
C GLU A 45 12.85 3.69 9.66
N ASP A 46 12.27 2.53 10.00
CA ASP A 46 12.63 1.25 9.38
C ASP A 46 12.37 1.26 7.87
N ASN A 47 11.24 1.83 7.45
CA ASN A 47 10.91 1.95 6.03
C ASN A 47 11.86 2.89 5.30
N ILE A 48 12.25 4.02 5.91
CA ILE A 48 13.24 4.94 5.34
C ILE A 48 14.59 4.25 5.19
N ALA A 49 15.03 3.49 6.19
CA ALA A 49 16.27 2.72 6.12
C ALA A 49 16.26 1.64 5.01
N LEU A 50 15.09 1.11 4.65
CA LEU A 50 14.96 0.19 3.52
C LEU A 50 15.00 0.89 2.16
N MET A 51 14.50 2.14 2.11
CA MET A 51 14.47 2.97 0.91
C MET A 51 15.83 3.61 0.60
N ASP A 52 16.51 4.15 1.61
CA ASP A 52 17.81 4.82 1.52
C ASP A 52 18.92 3.82 1.10
N LYS A 53 19.20 3.77 -0.21
CA LYS A 53 20.20 2.86 -0.80
C LYS A 53 21.59 3.46 -0.78
N ASP A 54 21.68 4.78 -0.96
CA ASP A 54 22.95 5.49 -0.96
C ASP A 54 23.47 5.78 0.46
N LYS A 55 22.65 5.52 1.48
CA LYS A 55 22.94 5.69 2.92
C LYS A 55 23.27 7.13 3.29
N ASN A 56 22.63 8.08 2.61
CA ASN A 56 22.81 9.51 2.86
C ASN A 56 21.97 10.02 4.05
N GLY A 57 21.11 9.16 4.63
CA GLY A 57 20.25 9.46 5.77
C GLY A 57 18.83 9.90 5.40
N PHE A 58 18.45 9.91 4.12
CA PHE A 58 17.09 10.18 3.65
C PHE A 58 16.79 9.39 2.38
N ALA A 59 15.51 9.15 2.10
CA ALA A 59 15.09 8.53 0.85
C ALA A 59 14.72 9.60 -0.18
N ASP A 60 15.38 9.61 -1.34
CA ASP A 60 15.05 10.50 -2.45
C ASP A 60 13.81 10.01 -3.25
N ALA A 61 13.27 10.85 -4.14
CA ALA A 61 12.08 10.48 -4.91
C ALA A 61 12.27 9.25 -5.81
N SER A 62 13.49 9.03 -6.31
CA SER A 62 13.81 7.87 -7.15
C SER A 62 13.92 6.59 -6.32
N GLU A 63 14.46 6.68 -5.10
CA GLU A 63 14.53 5.58 -4.14
C GLU A 63 13.14 5.20 -3.61
N VAL A 64 12.31 6.20 -3.31
CA VAL A 64 10.90 5.99 -2.95
C VAL A 64 10.15 5.29 -4.09
N ARG A 65 10.35 5.74 -5.33
CA ARG A 65 9.75 5.08 -6.50
C ARG A 65 10.23 3.64 -6.65
N ALA A 66 11.54 3.41 -6.59
CA ALA A 66 12.12 2.09 -6.72
C ALA A 66 11.58 1.13 -5.65
N TYR A 67 11.42 1.61 -4.41
CA TYR A 67 10.86 0.82 -3.32
C TYR A 67 9.36 0.51 -3.52
N LEU A 68 8.57 1.50 -3.94
CA LEU A 68 7.15 1.30 -4.20
C LEU A 68 6.89 0.36 -5.39
N GLU A 69 7.71 0.44 -6.44
CA GLU A 69 7.66 -0.47 -7.58
C GLU A 69 8.15 -1.88 -7.21
N LEU A 70 9.11 -2.02 -6.28
CA LEU A 70 9.54 -3.31 -5.76
C LEU A 70 8.41 -4.05 -5.02
N ILE A 71 7.60 -3.32 -4.23
CA ILE A 71 6.51 -3.90 -3.44
C ILE A 71 5.27 -4.18 -4.30
N ASN A 72 4.88 -3.22 -5.15
CA ASN A 72 3.58 -3.24 -5.83
C ASN A 72 3.65 -3.62 -7.31
N GLY A 73 4.87 -3.77 -7.85
CA GLY A 73 5.11 -4.02 -9.26
C GLY A 73 5.44 -2.77 -10.07
N LYS A 74 6.02 -3.00 -11.25
CA LYS A 74 6.54 -1.94 -12.13
C LYS A 74 5.42 -1.00 -12.58
N GLY A 75 5.68 0.31 -12.50
CA GLY A 75 4.75 1.36 -12.93
C GLY A 75 3.65 1.70 -11.92
N TYR A 76 3.73 1.16 -10.69
CA TYR A 76 2.83 1.51 -9.61
C TYR A 76 2.76 3.02 -9.39
N GLN A 77 1.55 3.59 -9.53
CA GLN A 77 1.29 5.02 -9.38
C GLN A 77 2.25 5.95 -10.14
N SER A 78 2.75 5.52 -11.30
CA SER A 78 3.70 6.26 -12.14
C SER A 78 3.36 7.74 -12.30
N ALA A 79 2.10 8.08 -12.62
CA ALA A 79 1.68 9.48 -12.78
C ALA A 79 1.82 10.35 -11.51
N VAL A 80 1.73 9.75 -10.32
CA VAL A 80 1.94 10.45 -9.04
C VAL A 80 3.43 10.57 -8.75
N LEU A 81 4.18 9.50 -8.97
CA LEU A 81 5.63 9.46 -8.74
C LEU A 81 6.39 10.36 -9.73
N ASP A 82 5.93 10.45 -10.98
CA ASP A 82 6.47 11.37 -11.98
C ASP A 82 6.29 12.84 -11.53
N LYS A 83 5.14 13.19 -10.93
CA LYS A 83 4.90 14.52 -10.35
C LYS A 83 5.77 14.77 -9.13
N PHE A 84 5.95 13.75 -8.29
CA PHE A 84 6.79 13.81 -7.11
C PHE A 84 8.26 14.06 -7.50
N GLU A 85 8.81 13.29 -8.44
CA GLU A 85 10.14 13.53 -9.00
C GLU A 85 10.26 14.91 -9.65
N ALA A 86 9.25 15.35 -10.41
CA ALA A 86 9.24 16.68 -11.03
C ALA A 86 9.23 17.82 -9.99
N SER A 87 8.59 17.60 -8.83
CA SER A 87 8.57 18.55 -7.72
C SER A 87 9.94 18.67 -7.04
N MET A 88 10.68 17.57 -6.91
CA MET A 88 12.06 17.57 -6.40
C MET A 88 13.06 18.22 -7.35
N ARG A 89 12.86 18.07 -8.67
CA ARG A 89 13.71 18.69 -9.70
C ARG A 89 13.51 20.19 -9.83
N GLY A 90 12.67 20.81 -9.00
CA GLY A 90 12.49 22.26 -9.01
C GLY A 90 11.76 22.77 -10.23
N THR A 91 10.79 22.01 -10.77
CA THR A 91 9.84 22.54 -11.76
C THR A 91 8.86 23.51 -11.08
N SER A 92 9.40 24.53 -10.41
CA SER A 92 8.67 25.55 -9.64
C SER A 92 8.12 26.68 -10.51
N CYS A 93 8.42 26.68 -11.81
CA CYS A 93 7.81 27.60 -12.78
C CYS A 93 6.39 27.11 -13.17
N ASN A 94 5.43 27.18 -12.23
CA ASN A 94 3.97 27.30 -12.42
C ASN A 94 3.15 26.85 -11.19
N THR A 95 3.67 26.98 -9.96
CA THR A 95 2.77 26.87 -8.80
C THR A 95 1.87 28.13 -8.76
N PRO A 96 0.55 28.00 -8.49
CA PRO A 96 -0.35 29.15 -8.43
C PRO A 96 0.04 30.19 -7.36
N PHE A 97 0.87 29.80 -6.38
CA PHE A 97 1.36 30.64 -5.30
C PHE A 97 2.55 31.54 -5.69
N ALA A 98 3.15 31.36 -6.87
CA ALA A 98 4.33 32.12 -7.30
C ALA A 98 4.01 33.44 -8.05
N LYS A 99 2.73 33.81 -8.18
CA LYS A 99 2.28 34.87 -9.12
C LYS A 99 2.04 36.24 -8.49
N ASP A 100 1.93 36.34 -7.16
CA ASP A 100 1.45 37.56 -6.50
C ASP A 100 2.44 38.19 -5.51
N PHE A 101 3.73 38.20 -5.84
CA PHE A 101 4.62 39.25 -5.31
C PHE A 101 4.65 40.41 -6.30
N TYR A 102 3.49 41.02 -6.56
CA TYR A 102 3.44 42.33 -7.19
C TYR A 102 3.97 43.36 -6.18
N VAL A 103 5.18 43.82 -6.49
CA VAL A 103 5.79 45.10 -6.12
C VAL A 103 4.71 46.14 -5.78
N ASN A 104 4.59 46.49 -4.50
CA ASN A 104 3.96 47.73 -4.10
C ASN A 104 5.06 48.78 -3.96
N ASN A 105 5.03 49.70 -4.93
CA ASN A 105 5.57 51.07 -4.97
C ASN A 105 6.49 51.53 -3.83
#